data_AF-A0A329SIW2-F1
#
_entry.id   AF-A0A329SIW2-F1
#
_cell.length_a   1.000
_cell.length_b   1.000
_cell.length_c   1.000
_cell.angle_alpha   90.00
_cell.angle_beta   90.00
_cell.angle_gamma   90.00
#
_symmetry.space_group_name_H-M   'P 1'
#
loop_
_entity.id
_entity.type
_entity.pdbx_description
1 polymer ?
#
loop_
_entity_poly.entity_id
_entity_poly.type
_entity_poly.pdbx_seq_one_letter_code
_entity_poly.pdbx_strand_id
1 'polypeptide(L)'
;MVRAQETLRREKMAGTEDTSNSSAAEDQLVDGVSPRKARMRAARSQAGRRDRCRQLESQCYEAIDLQSVRMDDGPDDSLLVTTKCELTITETMLYCGFPNLIKYGKWSALVDKMLGKKIVIHGSTHSFWDHASGRVRRLQWKADILTPLRRLLGV
;
A
#
# COMPACT_ATOMS: atom_id res chain seq x y z
N MET A 1 13.31 -15.12 -25.90
CA MET A 1 14.73 -14.70 -25.95
C MET A 1 14.91 -13.43 -25.12
N VAL A 2 14.88 -13.55 -23.78
CA VAL A 2 15.01 -12.42 -22.82
C VAL A 2 16.09 -12.79 -21.81
N ARG A 3 17.33 -12.74 -22.28
CA ARG A 3 18.57 -12.69 -21.49
C ARG A 3 19.46 -11.69 -22.24
N ALA A 4 19.38 -10.39 -21.94
CA ALA A 4 20.38 -9.39 -22.35
C ALA A 4 20.06 -7.95 -21.88
N GLN A 5 19.58 -7.72 -20.65
CA GLN A 5 19.51 -6.34 -20.13
C GLN A 5 19.92 -6.22 -18.63
N GLU A 6 20.97 -6.93 -18.24
CA GLU A 6 21.53 -6.86 -16.86
C GLU A 6 23.01 -6.45 -16.80
N THR A 7 23.56 -5.82 -17.84
CA THR A 7 24.98 -5.48 -17.95
C THR A 7 25.24 -4.00 -18.26
N LEU A 8 24.51 -3.07 -17.64
CA LEU A 8 24.80 -1.63 -17.76
C LEU A 8 24.58 -0.86 -16.46
N ARG A 9 25.20 -1.29 -15.35
CA ARG A 9 25.25 -0.51 -14.10
C ARG A 9 26.57 -0.62 -13.31
N ARG A 10 27.59 -1.23 -13.89
CA ARG A 10 28.98 -1.14 -13.40
C ARG A 10 29.74 -0.33 -14.45
N GLU A 11 30.54 0.64 -13.99
CA GLU A 11 31.31 1.63 -14.77
C GLU A 11 30.62 2.97 -15.07
N LYS A 12 30.42 3.75 -14.00
CA LYS A 12 30.83 5.16 -14.01
C LYS A 12 31.40 5.50 -12.63
N MET A 13 32.70 5.25 -12.50
CA MET A 13 33.55 5.84 -11.47
C MET A 13 33.90 7.29 -11.83
N ALA A 14 34.42 7.98 -10.81
CA ALA A 14 35.32 9.14 -10.84
C ALA A 14 34.68 10.52 -10.68
N GLY A 15 34.94 11.11 -9.50
CA GLY A 15 34.63 12.48 -9.11
C GLY A 15 35.06 12.69 -7.66
N THR A 16 36.34 13.03 -7.50
CA THR A 16 37.12 13.32 -6.30
C THR A 16 36.56 14.47 -5.45
N GLU A 17 36.68 14.43 -4.12
CA GLU A 17 37.28 15.51 -3.30
C GLU A 17 37.37 15.16 -1.80
N ASP A 18 38.52 15.49 -1.25
CA ASP A 18 38.99 15.30 0.12
C ASP A 18 38.33 16.24 1.13
N THR A 19 38.19 15.81 2.39
CA THR A 19 38.47 16.68 3.53
C THR A 19 38.89 15.87 4.75
N SER A 20 40.02 16.27 5.32
CA SER A 20 40.70 15.63 6.44
C SER A 20 40.11 15.98 7.81
N ASN A 21 40.39 15.08 8.76
CA ASN A 21 40.65 15.29 10.20
C ASN A 21 39.51 15.65 11.19
N SER A 22 39.32 14.74 12.15
CA SER A 22 39.35 14.96 13.61
C SER A 22 39.00 13.64 14.31
N SER A 23 39.95 12.88 14.86
CA SER A 23 40.44 12.97 16.24
C SER A 23 39.38 12.71 17.33
N ALA A 24 39.52 11.54 17.97
CA ALA A 24 39.29 11.22 19.38
C ALA A 24 37.91 11.51 20.01
N ALA A 25 37.16 10.44 20.24
CA ALA A 25 36.69 9.95 21.55
C ALA A 25 35.31 9.31 21.37
N GLU A 26 35.21 7.99 21.60
CA GLU A 26 34.36 7.48 22.67
C GLU A 26 34.52 5.96 22.74
N ASP A 27 35.23 5.59 23.79
CA ASP A 27 35.16 4.33 24.48
C ASP A 27 33.70 4.04 24.88
N GLN A 28 33.11 2.98 24.34
CA GLN A 28 32.18 2.11 25.07
C GLN A 28 31.78 0.91 24.22
N LEU A 29 32.35 -0.23 24.60
CA LEU A 29 32.00 -1.56 24.15
C LEU A 29 30.60 -1.92 24.64
N VAL A 30 29.58 -1.90 23.77
CA VAL A 30 28.32 -2.63 24.03
C VAL A 30 27.80 -3.32 22.76
N ASP A 31 27.80 -4.64 22.83
CA ASP A 31 27.15 -5.64 21.98
C ASP A 31 27.69 -5.89 20.55
N GLY A 32 28.51 -6.94 20.44
CA GLY A 32 29.17 -7.39 19.21
C GLY A 32 28.23 -8.03 18.18
N VAL A 33 27.34 -7.25 17.58
CA VAL A 33 26.59 -7.68 16.39
C VAL A 33 27.35 -7.23 15.13
N SER A 34 27.99 -8.20 14.44
CA SER A 34 28.61 -7.95 13.13
C SER A 34 27.64 -7.21 12.18
N PRO A 35 28.09 -6.17 11.45
CA PRO A 35 27.23 -5.38 10.57
C PRO A 35 26.45 -6.22 9.55
N ARG A 36 27.01 -7.36 9.12
CA ARG A 36 26.34 -8.32 8.25
C ARG A 36 25.16 -9.03 8.94
N LYS A 37 25.32 -9.43 10.19
CA LYS A 37 24.25 -10.05 10.99
C LYS A 37 23.12 -9.06 11.28
N ALA A 38 23.46 -7.80 11.58
CA ALA A 38 22.47 -6.73 11.75
C ALA A 38 21.67 -6.48 10.46
N ARG A 39 22.34 -6.39 9.30
CA ARG A 39 21.69 -6.26 7.99
C ARG A 39 20.77 -7.42 7.65
N MET A 40 21.20 -8.66 7.89
CA MET A 40 20.35 -9.83 7.63
C MET A 40 19.13 -9.87 8.55
N ARG A 41 19.26 -9.49 9.82
CA ARG A 41 18.13 -9.38 10.75
C ARG A 41 17.16 -8.27 10.32
N ALA A 42 17.67 -7.12 9.90
CA ALA A 42 16.86 -6.03 9.37
C ALA A 42 16.11 -6.42 8.09
N ALA A 43 16.79 -7.07 7.14
CA ALA A 43 16.18 -7.55 5.90
C ALA A 43 15.12 -8.64 6.15
N ARG A 44 15.38 -9.58 7.06
CA ARG A 44 14.43 -10.64 7.45
C ARG A 44 13.23 -10.07 8.20
N SER A 45 13.45 -9.07 9.06
CA SER A 45 12.39 -8.30 9.71
C SER A 45 11.54 -7.53 8.68
N GLN A 46 12.18 -6.89 7.69
CA GLN A 46 11.48 -6.14 6.64
C GLN A 46 10.72 -7.06 5.68
N ALA A 47 11.27 -8.23 5.32
CA ALA A 47 10.58 -9.26 4.55
C ALA A 47 9.34 -9.78 5.32
N GLY A 48 9.51 -10.16 6.59
CA GLY A 48 8.39 -10.59 7.44
C GLY A 48 7.36 -9.49 7.74
N ARG A 49 7.73 -8.20 7.58
CA ARG A 49 6.79 -7.08 7.59
C ARG A 49 6.02 -6.97 6.27
N ARG A 50 6.69 -7.13 5.12
CA ARG A 50 6.05 -7.12 3.80
C ARG A 50 5.06 -8.27 3.62
N ASP A 51 5.43 -9.47 4.06
CA ASP A 51 4.55 -10.65 3.97
C ASP A 51 3.31 -10.48 4.85
N ARG A 52 3.46 -9.92 6.06
CA ARG A 52 2.32 -9.58 6.92
C ARG A 52 1.44 -8.50 6.32
N CYS A 53 1.99 -7.42 5.78
CA CYS A 53 1.19 -6.38 5.12
C CYS A 53 0.39 -6.95 3.95
N ARG A 54 1.01 -7.78 3.10
CA ARG A 54 0.31 -8.45 1.99
C ARG A 54 -0.81 -9.37 2.47
N GLN A 55 -0.58 -10.15 3.53
CA GLN A 55 -1.60 -11.04 4.08
C GLN A 55 -2.80 -10.25 4.65
N LEU A 56 -2.54 -9.16 5.37
CA LEU A 56 -3.57 -8.30 5.93
C LEU A 56 -4.39 -7.60 4.84
N GLU A 57 -3.75 -7.17 3.75
CA GLU A 57 -4.46 -6.60 2.59
C GLU A 57 -5.37 -7.62 1.91
N SER A 58 -4.93 -8.88 1.74
CA SER A 58 -5.76 -9.94 1.18
C SER A 58 -7.04 -10.18 2.00
N GLN A 59 -6.91 -10.20 3.33
CA GLN A 59 -8.04 -10.36 4.25
C GLN A 59 -9.03 -9.20 4.20
N CYS A 60 -8.58 -7.99 3.84
CA CYS A 60 -9.49 -6.86 3.65
C CYS A 60 -10.45 -7.10 2.48
N TYR A 61 -10.01 -7.80 1.43
CA TYR A 61 -10.83 -8.06 0.25
C TYR A 61 -11.92 -9.11 0.47
N GLU A 62 -11.77 -10.01 1.44
CA GLU A 62 -12.79 -11.02 1.77
C GLU A 62 -14.09 -10.39 2.29
N ALA A 63 -14.00 -9.21 2.93
CA ALA A 63 -15.14 -8.49 3.47
C ALA A 63 -15.76 -7.46 2.49
N ILE A 64 -15.31 -7.47 1.22
CA ILE A 64 -15.71 -6.53 0.18
C ILE A 64 -16.49 -7.26 -0.92
N ASP A 65 -17.74 -6.86 -1.13
CA ASP A 65 -18.54 -7.25 -2.29
C ASP A 65 -18.56 -6.10 -3.31
N LEU A 66 -17.82 -6.27 -4.41
CA LEU A 66 -17.70 -5.26 -5.47
C LEU A 66 -18.52 -5.68 -6.69
N GLN A 67 -19.49 -4.84 -7.04
CA GLN A 67 -20.40 -5.06 -8.16
C GLN A 67 -20.22 -3.98 -9.23
N SER A 68 -20.19 -4.39 -10.49
CA SER A 68 -20.34 -3.48 -11.63
C SER A 68 -21.82 -3.20 -11.85
N VAL A 69 -22.21 -1.93 -11.73
CA VAL A 69 -23.61 -1.50 -11.91
C VAL A 69 -23.85 -1.07 -13.34
N ARG A 70 -22.86 -0.45 -13.98
CA ARG A 70 -22.94 0.07 -15.34
C ARG A 70 -21.57 0.05 -15.99
N MET A 71 -21.54 -0.23 -17.29
CA MET A 71 -20.36 -0.15 -18.13
C MET A 71 -20.71 0.73 -19.33
N ASP A 72 -19.85 1.71 -19.61
CA ASP A 72 -19.99 2.65 -20.72
C ASP A 72 -18.66 2.78 -21.43
N ASP A 73 -18.71 2.89 -22.76
CA ASP A 73 -17.53 3.27 -23.53
C ASP A 73 -17.18 4.74 -23.25
N GLY A 74 -15.91 4.98 -22.94
CA GLY A 74 -15.34 6.29 -22.74
C GLY A 74 -14.58 6.77 -23.99
N PRO A 75 -14.05 8.00 -23.98
CA PRO A 75 -13.24 8.53 -25.07
C PRO A 75 -11.93 7.73 -25.24
N ASP A 76 -11.34 7.74 -26.42
CA ASP A 76 -10.05 7.08 -26.73
C ASP A 76 -10.03 5.58 -26.35
N ASP A 77 -11.08 4.85 -26.71
CA ASP A 77 -11.24 3.41 -26.46
C ASP A 77 -11.07 3.00 -24.99
N SER A 78 -11.48 3.91 -24.10
CA SER A 78 -11.50 3.65 -22.67
C SER A 78 -12.84 3.05 -22.25
N LEU A 79 -12.86 2.40 -21.09
CA LEU A 79 -14.06 1.82 -20.50
C LEU A 79 -14.30 2.47 -19.14
N LEU A 80 -15.50 3.03 -18.95
CA LEU A 80 -15.98 3.57 -17.69
C LEU A 80 -16.90 2.55 -17.03
N VAL A 81 -16.53 2.09 -15.84
CA VAL A 81 -17.30 1.14 -15.04
C VAL A 81 -17.78 1.83 -13.78
N THR A 82 -19.09 1.99 -13.63
CA THR A 82 -19.69 2.46 -12.37
C THR A 82 -19.82 1.26 -11.44
N THR A 83 -19.32 1.41 -10.20
CA THR A 83 -19.28 0.33 -9.22
C THR A 83 -20.09 0.66 -7.97
N LYS A 84 -20.63 -0.39 -7.37
CA LYS A 84 -21.19 -0.38 -6.02
C LYS A 84 -20.40 -1.39 -5.21
N CYS A 85 -19.84 -0.93 -4.10
CA CYS A 85 -19.07 -1.74 -3.18
C CYS A 85 -19.81 -1.80 -1.86
N GLU A 86 -20.15 -3.00 -1.42
CA GLU A 86 -20.69 -3.24 -0.10
C GLU A 86 -19.62 -3.88 0.78
N LEU A 87 -19.41 -3.30 1.95
CA LEU A 87 -18.23 -3.56 2.77
C LEU A 87 -18.66 -3.67 4.24
N THR A 88 -18.24 -4.75 4.91
CA THR A 88 -18.27 -4.80 6.38
C THR A 88 -16.91 -4.39 6.94
N ILE A 89 -16.88 -3.33 7.75
CA ILE A 89 -15.63 -2.82 8.33
C ILE A 89 -15.11 -3.82 9.37
N THR A 90 -14.03 -4.52 9.06
CA THR A 90 -13.39 -5.48 9.97
C THR A 90 -12.26 -4.82 10.76
N GLU A 91 -11.80 -5.51 11.80
CA GLU A 91 -10.62 -5.09 12.58
C GLU A 91 -9.39 -4.96 11.67
N THR A 92 -9.16 -5.93 10.77
CA THR A 92 -8.03 -5.90 9.82
C THR A 92 -8.07 -4.65 8.93
N MET A 93 -9.25 -4.23 8.48
CA MET A 93 -9.40 -3.03 7.67
C MET A 93 -9.12 -1.75 8.45
N LEU A 94 -9.48 -1.70 9.73
CA LEU A 94 -9.16 -0.57 10.60
C LEU A 94 -7.64 -0.49 10.86
N TYR A 95 -6.97 -1.63 11.03
CA TYR A 95 -5.50 -1.67 11.13
C TYR A 95 -4.81 -1.20 9.84
N CYS A 96 -5.30 -1.63 8.68
CA CYS A 96 -4.66 -1.31 7.39
C CYS A 96 -5.00 0.10 6.90
N GLY A 97 -6.29 0.47 6.93
CA GLY A 97 -6.78 1.71 6.36
C GLY A 97 -6.72 2.91 7.31
N PHE A 98 -6.78 2.67 8.62
CA PHE A 98 -6.85 3.74 9.61
C PHE A 98 -5.94 3.47 10.82
N PRO A 99 -4.61 3.25 10.62
CA PRO A 99 -3.70 2.88 11.71
C PRO A 99 -3.66 3.93 12.84
N ASN A 100 -3.94 5.19 12.53
CA ASN A 100 -3.99 6.26 13.53
C ASN A 100 -5.19 6.20 14.48
N LEU A 101 -6.22 5.41 14.16
CA LEU A 101 -7.37 5.16 15.04
C LEU A 101 -7.06 4.11 16.12
N ILE A 102 -5.98 3.36 15.95
CA ILE A 102 -5.52 2.31 16.86
C ILE A 102 -4.10 2.66 17.31
N LYS A 103 -4.00 3.49 18.35
CA LYS A 103 -2.70 3.93 18.90
C LYS A 103 -2.32 3.08 20.09
N TYR A 104 -1.13 2.49 20.08
CA TYR A 104 -0.59 1.68 21.19
C TYR A 104 -1.53 0.54 21.63
N GLY A 105 -2.25 -0.06 20.68
CA GLY A 105 -3.25 -1.11 20.98
C GLY A 105 -4.54 -0.60 21.63
N LYS A 106 -4.69 0.72 21.82
CA LYS A 106 -5.93 1.32 22.31
C LYS A 106 -6.82 1.71 21.14
N TRP A 107 -8.04 1.20 21.18
CA TRP A 107 -9.09 1.51 20.24
C TRP A 107 -9.65 2.90 20.56
N SER A 108 -9.73 3.77 19.57
CA SER A 108 -10.46 5.03 19.76
C SER A 108 -11.96 4.77 19.73
N ALA A 109 -12.74 5.67 20.34
CA ALA A 109 -14.21 5.61 20.28
C ALA A 109 -14.77 5.63 18.84
N LEU A 110 -13.96 6.04 17.86
CA LEU A 110 -14.31 5.97 16.44
C LEU A 110 -14.27 4.52 15.92
N VAL A 111 -13.30 3.72 16.38
CA VAL A 111 -13.17 2.31 16.01
C VAL A 111 -14.41 1.54 16.48
N ASP A 112 -14.89 1.79 17.69
CA ASP A 112 -16.10 1.15 18.23
C ASP A 112 -17.36 1.49 17.41
N LYS A 113 -17.42 2.69 16.85
CA LYS A 113 -18.53 3.11 15.96
C LYS A 113 -18.44 2.47 14.58
N MET A 114 -17.24 2.10 14.12
CA MET A 114 -17.00 1.61 12.77
C MET A 114 -16.97 0.08 12.69
N LEU A 115 -16.42 -0.60 13.69
CA LEU A 115 -16.21 -2.05 13.66
C LEU A 115 -17.54 -2.81 13.46
N GLY A 116 -17.52 -3.78 12.53
CA GLY A 116 -18.65 -4.65 12.22
C GLY A 116 -19.78 -3.96 11.47
N LYS A 117 -19.64 -2.68 11.14
CA LYS A 117 -20.67 -1.92 10.42
C LYS A 117 -20.53 -2.14 8.92
N LYS A 118 -21.69 -2.27 8.28
CA LYS A 118 -21.80 -2.37 6.83
C LYS A 118 -21.94 -0.99 6.22
N ILE A 119 -21.16 -0.69 5.20
CA ILE A 119 -21.27 0.54 4.41
C ILE A 119 -21.39 0.21 2.93
N VAL A 120 -22.09 1.08 2.21
CA VAL A 120 -22.20 1.03 0.75
C VAL A 120 -21.42 2.22 0.19
N ILE A 121 -20.43 1.91 -0.66
CA ILE A 121 -19.56 2.85 -1.33
C ILE A 121 -19.92 2.84 -2.81
N HIS A 122 -20.10 4.03 -3.38
CA HIS A 122 -20.29 4.20 -4.82
C HIS A 122 -18.99 4.68 -5.45
N GLY A 123 -18.64 4.09 -6.58
CA GLY A 123 -17.40 4.40 -7.27
C GLY A 123 -17.51 4.31 -8.77
N SER A 124 -16.41 4.65 -9.41
CA SER A 124 -16.22 4.53 -10.85
C SER A 124 -14.77 4.19 -11.15
N THR A 125 -14.56 3.28 -12.10
CA THR A 125 -13.25 2.90 -12.59
C THR A 125 -13.16 3.23 -14.08
N HIS A 126 -12.14 3.96 -14.48
CA HIS A 126 -11.83 4.31 -15.85
C HIS A 126 -10.58 3.57 -16.30
N SER A 127 -10.73 2.63 -17.23
CA SER A 127 -9.63 1.84 -17.77
C SER A 127 -9.32 2.24 -19.20
N PHE A 128 -8.03 2.43 -19.50
CA PHE A 128 -7.53 2.72 -20.84
C PHE A 128 -6.77 1.51 -21.36
N TRP A 129 -7.13 1.04 -22.55
CA TRP A 129 -6.50 -0.12 -23.17
C TRP A 129 -5.38 0.30 -24.12
N ASP A 130 -4.40 -0.58 -24.27
CA ASP A 130 -3.43 -0.54 -25.35
C ASP A 130 -3.80 -1.64 -26.36
N HIS A 131 -4.30 -1.24 -27.51
CA HIS A 131 -4.76 -2.17 -28.55
C HIS A 131 -3.61 -2.99 -29.15
N ALA A 132 -2.38 -2.48 -29.15
CA ALA A 132 -1.23 -3.21 -29.70
C ALA A 132 -0.86 -4.42 -28.84
N SER A 133 -1.01 -4.30 -27.51
CA SER A 133 -0.70 -5.39 -26.57
C SER A 133 -1.93 -6.12 -26.02
N GLY A 134 -3.13 -5.59 -26.24
CA GLY A 134 -4.39 -6.11 -25.68
C GLY A 134 -4.47 -5.99 -24.15
N ARG A 135 -3.76 -5.02 -23.55
CA ARG A 135 -3.65 -4.88 -22.09
C ARG A 135 -4.16 -3.54 -21.60
N VAL A 136 -4.61 -3.48 -20.35
CA VAL A 136 -4.90 -2.20 -19.68
C VAL A 136 -3.58 -1.44 -19.48
N ARG A 137 -3.48 -0.27 -20.12
CA ARG A 137 -2.35 0.66 -19.97
C ARG A 137 -2.47 1.52 -18.72
N ARG A 138 -3.69 1.88 -18.34
CA ARG A 138 -3.98 2.74 -17.19
C ARG A 138 -5.31 2.37 -16.57
N LEU A 139 -5.35 2.35 -15.24
CA LEU A 139 -6.56 2.21 -14.45
C LEU A 139 -6.66 3.40 -13.49
N GLN A 140 -7.74 4.16 -13.60
CA GLN A 140 -8.08 5.23 -12.65
C GLN A 140 -9.34 4.82 -11.91
N TRP A 141 -9.37 5.04 -10.61
CA TRP A 141 -10.54 4.71 -9.79
C TRP A 141 -10.89 5.89 -8.90
N LYS A 142 -12.18 6.04 -8.65
CA LYS A 142 -12.74 7.04 -7.74
C LYS A 142 -13.83 6.35 -6.91
N ALA A 143 -13.85 6.60 -5.61
CA ALA A 143 -14.86 6.07 -4.72
C ALA A 143 -15.25 7.11 -3.67
N ASP A 144 -16.55 7.26 -3.42
CA ASP A 144 -17.05 8.09 -2.33
C ASP A 144 -17.12 7.27 -1.02
N ILE A 145 -15.98 7.22 -0.33
CA ILE A 145 -15.85 6.53 0.95
C ILE A 145 -16.27 7.45 2.11
N LEU A 146 -16.13 8.76 1.95
CA LEU A 146 -16.36 9.72 3.03
C LEU A 146 -17.85 9.89 3.34
N THR A 147 -18.72 9.94 2.33
CA THR A 147 -20.17 10.06 2.56
C THR A 147 -20.73 8.94 3.45
N PRO A 148 -20.50 7.65 3.17
CA PRO A 148 -21.01 6.59 4.04
C PRO A 148 -20.37 6.59 5.43
N LEU A 149 -19.08 6.95 5.55
CA LEU A 149 -18.42 7.07 6.85
C LEU A 149 -19.00 8.21 7.69
N ARG A 150 -19.27 9.37 7.09
CA ARG A 150 -19.90 10.50 7.79
C ARG A 150 -21.29 10.15 8.31
N ARG A 151 -22.10 9.50 7.47
CA ARG A 151 -23.41 8.97 7.87
C ARG A 151 -23.30 7.98 9.02
N LEU A 152 -22.29 7.10 8.99
CA LEU A 152 -22.04 6.12 10.05
C LEU A 152 -21.64 6.79 11.37
N LEU A 153 -20.83 7.86 11.30
CA LEU A 153 -20.28 8.55 12.46
C LEU A 153 -21.21 9.63 13.03
N GLY A 154 -22.22 10.05 12.27
CA GLY A 154 -23.19 11.08 12.65
C GLY A 154 -22.67 12.51 12.56
N VAL A 155 -21.83 12.82 11.54
CA VAL A 155 -21.15 14.12 11.34
C VAL A 155 -21.34 14.72 9.94
#